data_AF-X0WVB1-F1
#
_entry.id   AF-X0WVB1-F1
#
_cell.length_a   1.000
_cell.length_b   1.000
_cell.length_c   1.000
_cell.angle_alpha   90.00
_cell.angle_beta   90.00
_cell.angle_gamma   90.00
#
_symmetry.space_group_name_H-M   'P 1'
#
loop_
_entity.id
_entity.type
_entity.pdbx_description
1 polymer ?
#
loop_
_entity_poly.entity_id
_entity_poly.type
_entity_poly.pdbx_seq_one_letter_code
_entity_poly.pdbx_strand_id
1 'polypeptide(L)'
;ALKLFYCFSPYHCINETIGYDRNIIYQEGDMNTAFFDRDLETKKARYIIDKQKKNKKFIDDWMKDWRKKTLKTLNYRRKEFRKPVNEWTDKELVNFLFRFNKLWLESWKKGVLIEWTDPDGLNILRETIKKYKIKLSIQELGLLLSPEKLTFIQKEFISRIEIATHKKQGLDISKEIEKHVQNFHWYKNNWAYVYELDRNYFAKLIKEDLKDLPTRQKEVKQAQNLIGNLQKKKNNVYAKHKIPRELKNLFYMFSRMT
;
A
#
# COMPACT_ATOMS: atom_id res chain seq x y z
N ALA A 1 -11.28 -27.14 1.89
CA ALA A 1 -11.74 -26.45 0.66
C ALA A 1 -11.60 -24.93 0.72
N LEU A 2 -12.20 -24.21 1.69
CA LEU A 2 -12.16 -22.72 1.72
C LEU A 2 -10.76 -22.09 1.92
N LYS A 3 -9.87 -22.69 2.73
CA LYS A 3 -8.49 -22.19 2.93
C LYS A 3 -7.65 -22.23 1.63
N LEU A 4 -7.96 -23.15 0.72
CA LEU A 4 -7.24 -23.33 -0.56
C LEU A 4 -7.61 -22.28 -1.63
N PHE A 5 -8.68 -21.49 -1.49
CA PHE A 5 -9.10 -20.58 -2.57
C PHE A 5 -8.59 -19.15 -2.38
N TYR A 6 -8.49 -18.70 -1.13
CA TYR A 6 -8.04 -17.33 -0.81
C TYR A 6 -6.54 -17.14 -1.06
N CYS A 7 -5.71 -18.13 -0.71
CA CYS A 7 -4.25 -18.05 -0.87
C CYS A 7 -3.82 -17.99 -2.34
N PHE A 8 -4.65 -18.47 -3.27
CA PHE A 8 -4.30 -18.56 -4.69
C PHE A 8 -4.84 -17.43 -5.58
N SER A 9 -5.65 -16.52 -5.04
CA SER A 9 -6.24 -15.44 -5.85
C SER A 9 -5.21 -14.49 -6.50
N PRO A 10 -4.12 -14.07 -5.82
CA PRO A 10 -3.06 -13.29 -6.46
C PRO A 10 -2.39 -14.06 -7.60
N TYR A 11 -2.09 -15.34 -7.34
CA TYR A 11 -1.48 -16.25 -8.29
C TYR A 11 -2.35 -16.51 -9.52
N HIS A 12 -3.65 -16.70 -9.34
CA HIS A 12 -4.60 -16.86 -10.44
C HIS A 12 -4.70 -15.58 -11.28
N CYS A 13 -4.71 -14.39 -10.65
CA CYS A 13 -4.65 -13.12 -11.38
C CYS A 13 -3.37 -12.97 -12.20
N ILE A 14 -2.23 -13.35 -11.61
CA ILE A 14 -0.95 -13.33 -12.30
C ILE A 14 -1.00 -14.30 -13.48
N ASN A 15 -1.36 -15.57 -13.25
CA ASN A 15 -1.58 -16.61 -14.27
C ASN A 15 -2.44 -16.12 -15.45
N GLU A 16 -3.62 -15.55 -15.17
CA GLU A 16 -4.51 -15.04 -16.22
C GLU A 16 -3.88 -13.88 -17.02
N THR A 17 -2.95 -13.14 -16.42
CA THR A 17 -2.34 -11.97 -17.07
C THR A 17 -1.03 -12.29 -17.79
N ILE A 18 -0.30 -13.31 -17.34
CA ILE A 18 1.00 -13.70 -17.90
C ILE A 18 0.95 -14.97 -18.76
N GLY A 19 -0.09 -15.81 -18.58
CA GLY A 19 -0.20 -17.13 -19.19
C GLY A 19 0.20 -18.23 -18.20
N TYR A 20 -0.55 -19.32 -18.17
CA TYR A 20 -0.30 -20.46 -17.27
C TYR A 20 0.99 -21.23 -17.62
N ASP A 21 1.54 -21.02 -18.82
CA ASP A 21 2.81 -21.57 -19.29
C ASP A 21 4.01 -20.69 -18.93
N ARG A 22 3.77 -19.51 -18.32
CA ARG A 22 4.79 -18.48 -18.05
C ARG A 22 5.14 -18.32 -16.58
N ASN A 23 4.66 -19.22 -15.75
CA ASN A 23 5.05 -19.30 -14.36
C ASN A 23 4.88 -20.70 -13.78
N ILE A 24 5.65 -20.95 -12.73
CA ILE A 24 5.58 -22.17 -11.94
C ILE A 24 5.32 -21.74 -10.51
N ILE A 25 4.23 -22.24 -9.94
CA ILE A 25 3.88 -21.95 -8.55
C ILE A 25 3.86 -23.28 -7.82
N TYR A 26 4.69 -23.38 -6.79
CA TYR A 26 4.89 -24.56 -5.99
C TYR A 26 4.64 -24.22 -4.52
N GLN A 27 3.89 -25.08 -3.84
CA GLN A 27 3.62 -24.93 -2.42
C GLN A 27 4.17 -26.14 -1.66
N GLU A 28 5.00 -25.89 -0.66
CA GLU A 28 5.56 -26.92 0.24
C GLU A 28 5.27 -26.52 1.69
N GLY A 29 4.32 -27.22 2.31
CA GLY A 29 3.79 -26.83 3.62
C GLY A 29 3.22 -25.41 3.61
N ASP A 30 3.78 -24.55 4.46
CA ASP A 30 3.40 -23.13 4.59
C ASP A 30 4.19 -22.22 3.63
N MET A 31 5.18 -22.74 2.90
CA MET A 31 5.96 -21.97 1.94
C MET A 31 5.32 -21.99 0.57
N ASN A 32 5.29 -20.82 -0.08
CA ASN A 32 4.87 -20.68 -1.47
C ASN A 32 6.04 -20.09 -2.27
N THR A 33 6.46 -20.81 -3.31
CA THR A 33 7.49 -20.37 -4.24
C THR A 33 6.86 -20.17 -5.62
N ALA A 34 7.05 -18.99 -6.20
CA ALA A 34 6.62 -18.69 -7.55
C ALA A 34 7.81 -18.25 -8.40
N PHE A 35 7.91 -18.86 -9.58
CA PHE A 35 8.87 -18.50 -10.62
C PHE A 35 8.10 -17.86 -11.77
N PHE A 36 8.53 -16.68 -12.20
CA PHE A 36 7.87 -15.91 -13.26
C PHE A 36 8.82 -15.73 -14.45
N ASP A 37 8.26 -15.66 -15.66
CA ASP A 37 8.99 -15.31 -16.88
C ASP A 37 9.53 -13.86 -16.79
N ARG A 38 10.83 -13.75 -16.52
CA ARG A 38 11.51 -12.46 -16.31
C ARG A 38 11.45 -11.53 -17.53
N ASP A 39 11.48 -12.07 -18.75
CA ASP A 39 11.42 -11.26 -19.97
C ASP A 39 10.04 -10.64 -20.12
N LEU A 40 9.01 -11.43 -19.81
CA LEU A 40 7.63 -10.94 -19.80
C LEU A 40 7.42 -9.89 -18.70
N GLU A 41 7.89 -10.11 -17.48
CA GLU A 41 7.84 -9.12 -16.39
C GLU A 41 8.51 -7.82 -16.80
N THR A 42 9.74 -7.91 -17.35
CA THR A 42 10.49 -6.76 -17.86
C THR A 42 9.71 -6.01 -18.95
N LYS A 43 9.07 -6.73 -19.88
CA LYS A 43 8.22 -6.14 -20.92
C LYS A 43 7.02 -5.40 -20.34
N LYS A 44 6.37 -5.97 -19.32
CA LYS A 44 5.24 -5.32 -18.61
C LYS A 44 5.71 -4.10 -17.82
N ALA A 45 6.82 -4.19 -17.11
CA ALA A 45 7.46 -3.08 -16.41
C ALA A 45 7.72 -1.90 -17.36
N ARG A 46 8.35 -2.17 -18.52
CA ARG A 46 8.64 -1.16 -19.54
C ARG A 46 7.37 -0.52 -20.09
N TYR A 47 6.33 -1.31 -20.38
CA TYR A 47 5.03 -0.78 -20.82
C TYR A 47 4.45 0.22 -19.81
N ILE A 48 4.43 -0.12 -18.53
CA ILE A 48 3.92 0.74 -17.44
C ILE A 48 4.74 2.03 -17.34
N ILE A 49 6.06 1.88 -17.29
CA ILE A 49 7.02 2.99 -17.18
C ILE A 49 6.87 3.94 -18.38
N ASP A 50 6.71 3.42 -19.59
CA ASP A 50 6.56 4.25 -20.78
C ASP A 50 5.22 5.00 -20.83
N LYS A 51 4.14 4.40 -20.31
CA LYS A 51 2.87 5.12 -20.10
C LYS A 51 3.04 6.22 -19.06
N GLN A 52 3.74 5.95 -17.96
CA GLN A 52 4.00 6.94 -16.92
C GLN A 52 4.89 8.10 -17.39
N LYS A 53 5.95 7.84 -18.16
CA LYS A 53 6.82 8.90 -18.74
C LYS A 53 5.99 9.93 -19.49
N LYS A 54 4.97 9.47 -20.23
CA LYS A 54 4.07 10.30 -21.04
C LYS A 54 2.98 11.00 -20.21
N ASN A 55 2.48 10.36 -19.14
CA ASN A 55 1.40 10.87 -18.30
C ASN A 55 1.67 10.70 -16.81
N LYS A 56 1.94 11.80 -16.10
CA LYS A 56 2.14 11.81 -14.63
C LYS A 56 0.98 11.16 -13.87
N LYS A 57 -0.26 11.34 -14.34
CA LYS A 57 -1.49 10.87 -13.67
C LYS A 57 -1.74 9.38 -13.87
N PHE A 58 -1.02 8.70 -14.76
CA PHE A 58 -1.25 7.29 -15.07
C PHE A 58 -1.28 6.41 -13.80
N ILE A 59 -0.28 6.54 -12.92
CA ILE A 59 -0.25 5.80 -11.65
C ILE A 59 -1.40 6.19 -10.70
N ASP A 60 -1.79 7.46 -10.65
CA ASP A 60 -2.88 7.91 -9.78
C ASP A 60 -4.23 7.37 -10.25
N ASP A 61 -4.50 7.42 -11.56
CA ASP A 61 -5.71 6.89 -12.17
C ASP A 61 -5.80 5.37 -11.97
N TRP A 62 -4.66 4.68 -12.10
CA TRP A 62 -4.56 3.25 -11.82
C TRP A 62 -4.85 2.92 -10.35
N MET A 63 -4.21 3.62 -9.40
CA MET A 63 -4.45 3.46 -7.96
C MET A 63 -5.90 3.78 -7.59
N LYS A 64 -6.52 4.79 -8.22
CA LYS A 64 -7.91 5.17 -8.00
C LYS A 64 -8.86 4.05 -8.45
N ASP A 65 -8.63 3.48 -9.63
CA ASP A 65 -9.41 2.33 -10.13
C ASP A 65 -9.25 1.11 -9.22
N TRP A 66 -8.01 0.78 -8.83
CA TRP A 66 -7.74 -0.29 -7.88
C TRP A 66 -8.51 -0.10 -6.56
N ARG A 67 -8.39 1.08 -5.92
CA ARG A 67 -9.11 1.39 -4.67
C ARG A 67 -10.62 1.27 -4.82
N LYS A 68 -11.19 1.73 -5.94
CA LYS A 68 -12.63 1.60 -6.21
C LYS A 68 -13.05 0.14 -6.23
N LYS A 69 -12.27 -0.73 -6.89
CA LYS A 69 -12.54 -2.18 -6.95
C LYS A 69 -12.35 -2.85 -5.59
N THR A 70 -11.28 -2.54 -4.87
CA THR A 70 -11.04 -3.04 -3.51
C THR A 70 -12.20 -2.68 -2.58
N LEU A 71 -12.64 -1.42 -2.59
CA LEU A 71 -13.77 -0.97 -1.77
C LEU A 71 -15.07 -1.69 -2.12
N LYS A 72 -15.33 -1.92 -3.41
CA LYS A 72 -16.49 -2.72 -3.86
C LYS A 72 -16.44 -4.14 -3.27
N THR A 73 -15.27 -4.79 -3.29
CA THR A 73 -15.09 -6.14 -2.72
C THR A 73 -15.25 -6.15 -1.21
N LEU A 74 -14.66 -5.18 -0.50
CA LEU A 74 -14.77 -5.06 0.96
C LEU A 74 -16.21 -4.76 1.41
N ASN A 75 -16.92 -3.90 0.69
CA ASN A 75 -18.32 -3.58 0.98
C ASN A 75 -19.23 -4.79 0.73
N TYR A 76 -18.99 -5.55 -0.35
CA TYR A 76 -19.69 -6.82 -0.58
C TYR A 76 -19.45 -7.78 0.58
N ARG A 77 -18.19 -8.02 0.97
CA ARG A 77 -17.84 -8.86 2.13
C ARG A 77 -18.58 -8.41 3.40
N ARG A 78 -18.50 -7.12 3.74
CA ARG A 78 -19.14 -6.56 4.95
C ARG A 78 -20.65 -6.71 4.95
N LYS A 79 -21.30 -6.63 3.79
CA LYS A 79 -22.75 -6.78 3.66
C LYS A 79 -23.18 -8.23 3.92
N GLU A 80 -22.49 -9.17 3.28
CA GLU A 80 -22.88 -10.59 3.30
C GLU A 80 -22.48 -11.29 4.62
N PHE A 81 -21.32 -10.97 5.19
CA PHE A 81 -20.86 -11.53 6.49
C PHE A 81 -21.60 -11.00 7.74
N ARG A 82 -22.74 -10.32 7.57
CA ARG A 82 -23.62 -9.99 8.71
C ARG A 82 -24.27 -11.22 9.31
N LYS A 83 -24.39 -12.30 8.53
CA LYS A 83 -24.93 -13.59 8.92
C LYS A 83 -23.78 -14.56 9.22
N PRO A 84 -23.74 -15.23 10.39
CA PRO A 84 -22.78 -16.29 10.68
C PRO A 84 -22.73 -17.36 9.58
N VAL A 85 -21.52 -17.83 9.23
CA VAL A 85 -21.32 -18.77 8.10
C VAL A 85 -22.07 -20.09 8.29
N ASN A 86 -22.22 -20.56 9.54
CA ASN A 86 -22.96 -21.77 9.87
C ASN A 86 -24.47 -21.68 9.64
N GLU A 87 -25.01 -20.49 9.41
CA GLU A 87 -26.41 -20.29 9.08
C GLU A 87 -26.67 -20.29 7.57
N TRP A 88 -25.62 -20.37 6.75
CA TRP A 88 -25.74 -20.30 5.30
C TRP A 88 -26.08 -21.68 4.72
N THR A 89 -26.97 -21.71 3.75
CA THR A 89 -27.13 -22.89 2.89
C THR A 89 -25.92 -23.06 1.98
N ASP A 90 -25.67 -24.28 1.51
CA ASP A 90 -24.59 -24.54 0.54
C ASP A 90 -24.71 -23.65 -0.71
N LYS A 91 -25.93 -23.43 -1.21
CA LYS A 91 -26.19 -22.57 -2.36
C LYS A 91 -25.83 -21.11 -2.08
N GLU A 92 -26.18 -20.59 -0.90
CA GLU A 92 -25.80 -19.23 -0.49
C GLU A 92 -24.27 -19.08 -0.39
N LEU A 93 -23.60 -20.06 0.22
CA LEU A 93 -22.15 -20.08 0.36
C LEU A 93 -21.43 -20.13 -0.99
N VAL A 94 -21.87 -21.01 -1.88
CA VAL A 94 -21.31 -21.11 -3.23
C VAL A 94 -21.50 -19.79 -4.00
N ASN A 95 -22.71 -19.23 -4.01
CA ASN A 95 -23.00 -17.96 -4.70
C ASN A 95 -22.16 -16.80 -4.16
N PHE A 96 -22.03 -16.73 -2.83
CA PHE A 96 -21.18 -15.75 -2.20
C PHE A 96 -19.73 -15.89 -2.64
N LEU A 97 -19.17 -17.11 -2.56
CA LEU A 97 -17.78 -17.37 -2.91
C LEU A 97 -17.50 -17.02 -4.36
N PHE A 98 -18.36 -17.43 -5.30
CA PHE A 98 -18.23 -17.07 -6.72
C PHE A 98 -18.19 -15.56 -6.93
N ARG A 99 -19.15 -14.83 -6.34
CA ARG A 99 -19.24 -13.37 -6.51
C ARG A 99 -18.10 -12.64 -5.80
N PHE A 100 -17.74 -13.08 -4.60
CA PHE A 100 -16.60 -12.54 -3.86
C PHE A 100 -15.31 -12.74 -4.66
N ASN A 101 -15.04 -13.96 -5.13
CA ASN A 101 -13.85 -14.28 -5.91
C ASN A 101 -13.78 -13.44 -7.17
N LYS A 102 -14.88 -13.28 -7.91
CA LYS A 102 -14.91 -12.40 -9.09
C LYS A 102 -14.50 -10.96 -8.75
N LEU A 103 -15.07 -10.38 -7.70
CA LEU A 103 -14.74 -9.02 -7.26
C LEU A 103 -13.30 -8.92 -6.75
N TRP A 104 -12.83 -9.95 -6.05
CA TRP A 104 -11.48 -10.03 -5.52
C TRP A 104 -10.43 -10.13 -6.63
N LEU A 105 -10.67 -10.98 -7.64
CA LEU A 105 -9.84 -11.08 -8.84
C LEU A 105 -9.82 -9.76 -9.62
N GLU A 106 -10.97 -9.09 -9.82
CA GLU A 106 -11.03 -7.77 -10.48
C GLU A 106 -10.17 -6.71 -9.78
N SER A 107 -10.14 -6.75 -8.44
CA SER A 107 -9.28 -5.89 -7.62
C SER A 107 -7.80 -6.27 -7.80
N TRP A 108 -7.47 -7.56 -7.68
CA TRP A 108 -6.08 -8.04 -7.80
C TRP A 108 -5.47 -7.79 -9.17
N LYS A 109 -6.21 -7.96 -10.27
CA LYS A 109 -5.74 -7.62 -11.64
C LYS A 109 -5.17 -6.21 -11.75
N LYS A 110 -5.60 -5.28 -10.89
CA LYS A 110 -5.03 -3.92 -10.79
C LYS A 110 -3.89 -3.83 -9.78
N GLY A 111 -3.92 -4.62 -8.71
CA GLY A 111 -2.85 -4.72 -7.72
C GLY A 111 -1.53 -5.30 -8.26
N VAL A 112 -1.59 -6.22 -9.25
CA VAL A 112 -0.39 -6.84 -9.87
C VAL A 112 0.57 -5.82 -10.52
N LEU A 113 0.15 -4.55 -10.68
CA LEU A 113 1.04 -3.49 -11.18
C LEU A 113 2.40 -3.43 -10.45
N ILE A 114 2.37 -3.52 -9.12
CA ILE A 114 3.57 -3.45 -8.28
C ILE A 114 4.47 -4.65 -8.58
N GLU A 115 3.89 -5.86 -8.65
CA GLU A 115 4.58 -7.10 -8.99
C GLU A 115 5.31 -7.02 -10.33
N TRP A 116 4.72 -6.33 -11.33
CA TRP A 116 5.40 -6.15 -12.63
C TRP A 116 6.60 -5.21 -12.56
N THR A 117 6.63 -4.28 -11.62
CA THR A 117 7.70 -3.28 -11.53
C THR A 117 8.78 -3.62 -10.50
N ASP A 118 8.49 -4.49 -9.54
CA ASP A 118 9.43 -4.84 -8.47
C ASP A 118 10.71 -5.53 -8.97
N PRO A 119 10.65 -6.51 -9.92
CA PRO A 119 11.85 -7.21 -10.37
C PRO A 119 12.88 -6.33 -11.10
N ASP A 120 12.42 -5.37 -11.91
CA ASP A 120 13.29 -4.62 -12.84
C ASP A 120 13.06 -3.10 -12.89
N GLY A 121 12.04 -2.58 -12.20
CA GLY A 121 11.67 -1.16 -12.27
C GLY A 121 12.81 -0.22 -11.87
N LEU A 122 13.59 -0.59 -10.86
CA LEU A 122 14.76 0.20 -10.44
C LEU A 122 15.87 0.22 -11.51
N ASN A 123 16.07 -0.89 -12.22
CA ASN A 123 17.04 -0.94 -13.32
C ASN A 123 16.59 -0.06 -14.49
N ILE A 124 15.31 -0.14 -14.87
CA ILE A 124 14.74 0.70 -15.93
C ILE A 124 14.81 2.20 -15.54
N LEU A 125 14.61 2.53 -14.26
CA LEU A 125 14.82 3.90 -13.75
C LEU A 125 16.28 4.33 -13.91
N ARG A 126 17.25 3.49 -13.50
CA ARG A 126 18.69 3.76 -13.65
C ARG A 126 19.11 3.94 -15.11
N GLU A 127 18.62 3.09 -16.01
CA GLU A 127 18.81 3.24 -17.46
C GLU A 127 18.30 4.60 -17.95
N THR A 128 17.11 5.00 -17.48
CA THR A 128 16.51 6.29 -17.87
C THR A 128 17.32 7.47 -17.33
N ILE A 129 17.83 7.40 -16.09
CA ILE A 129 18.73 8.42 -15.53
C ILE A 129 20.02 8.52 -16.36
N LYS A 130 20.62 7.38 -16.71
CA LYS A 130 21.85 7.30 -17.53
C LYS A 130 21.64 7.88 -18.93
N LYS A 131 20.49 7.63 -19.57
CA LYS A 131 20.12 8.20 -20.87
C LYS A 131 20.22 9.73 -20.89
N TYR A 132 19.84 10.38 -19.80
CA TYR A 132 19.92 11.85 -19.66
C TYR A 132 21.25 12.36 -19.11
N LYS A 133 22.24 11.47 -18.87
CA LYS A 133 23.56 11.81 -18.31
C LYS A 133 23.48 12.57 -16.97
N ILE A 134 22.43 12.32 -16.19
CA ILE A 134 22.22 12.94 -14.87
C ILE A 134 22.97 12.14 -13.81
N LYS A 135 23.70 12.83 -12.93
CA LYS A 135 24.41 12.22 -11.78
C LYS A 135 23.73 12.63 -10.48
N LEU A 136 22.96 11.74 -9.89
CA LEU A 136 22.34 11.94 -8.57
C LEU A 136 23.20 11.29 -7.48
N SER A 137 23.34 11.95 -6.33
CA SER A 137 23.84 11.25 -5.14
C SER A 137 22.80 10.24 -4.64
N ILE A 138 23.23 9.29 -3.79
CA ILE A 138 22.32 8.33 -3.15
C ILE A 138 21.24 9.07 -2.34
N GLN A 139 21.62 10.15 -1.65
CA GLN A 139 20.69 10.96 -0.86
C GLN A 139 19.69 11.71 -1.75
N GLU A 140 20.14 12.26 -2.89
CA GLU A 140 19.25 12.92 -3.85
C GLU A 140 18.27 11.91 -4.47
N LEU A 141 18.75 10.72 -4.86
CA LEU A 141 17.88 9.67 -5.39
C LEU A 141 16.85 9.22 -4.35
N GLY A 142 17.29 8.91 -3.12
CA GLY A 142 16.40 8.54 -2.03
C GLY A 142 15.36 9.61 -1.73
N LEU A 143 15.76 10.89 -1.75
CA LEU A 143 14.86 12.03 -1.60
C LEU A 143 13.81 12.09 -2.71
N LEU A 144 14.20 11.91 -3.98
CA LEU A 144 13.27 11.97 -5.12
C LEU A 144 12.25 10.82 -5.11
N LEU A 145 12.69 9.63 -4.64
CA LEU A 145 11.86 8.44 -4.50
C LEU A 145 11.01 8.44 -3.23
N SER A 146 11.28 9.31 -2.26
CA SER A 146 10.51 9.35 -1.00
C SER A 146 9.06 9.80 -1.23
N PRO A 147 8.06 9.19 -0.56
CA PRO A 147 6.67 9.58 -0.68
C PRO A 147 6.42 10.98 -0.11
N GLU A 148 5.62 11.80 -0.81
CA GLU A 148 5.22 13.15 -0.37
C GLU A 148 4.02 13.14 0.60
N LYS A 149 3.70 11.98 1.17
CA LYS A 149 2.55 11.79 2.05
C LYS A 149 3.00 11.07 3.30
N LEU A 150 2.35 11.39 4.42
CA LEU A 150 2.49 10.63 5.64
C LEU A 150 2.15 9.17 5.36
N THR A 151 3.01 8.27 5.83
CA THR A 151 2.70 6.84 5.88
C THR A 151 1.48 6.63 6.78
N PHE A 152 0.81 5.49 6.62
CA PHE A 152 -0.35 5.17 7.46
C PHE A 152 0.03 5.11 8.94
N ILE A 153 1.22 4.60 9.26
CA ILE A 153 1.78 4.54 10.62
C ILE A 153 1.99 5.95 11.18
N GLN A 154 2.56 6.86 10.40
CA GLN A 154 2.75 8.25 10.85
C GLN A 154 1.41 8.97 11.08
N LYS A 155 0.39 8.70 10.26
CA LYS A 155 -0.97 9.27 10.46
C LYS A 155 -1.63 8.74 11.72
N GLU A 156 -1.51 7.45 11.98
CA GLU A 156 -1.99 6.82 13.22
C GLU A 156 -1.31 7.49 14.40
N PHE A 157 0.02 7.54 14.40
CA PHE A 157 0.80 8.15 15.47
C PHE A 157 0.38 9.59 15.75
N ILE A 158 0.28 10.44 14.71
CA ILE A 158 -0.16 11.84 14.86
C ILE A 158 -1.55 11.91 15.48
N SER A 159 -2.52 11.13 14.97
CA SER A 159 -3.87 11.07 15.51
C SER A 159 -3.89 10.63 16.98
N ARG A 160 -3.01 9.69 17.36
CA ARG A 160 -2.92 9.21 18.73
C ARG A 160 -2.36 10.28 19.68
N ILE A 161 -1.35 11.05 19.24
CA ILE A 161 -0.78 12.16 20.02
C ILE A 161 -1.78 13.33 20.16
N GLU A 162 -2.62 13.58 19.16
CA GLU A 162 -3.73 14.53 19.27
C GLU A 162 -4.71 14.11 20.38
N ILE A 163 -5.12 12.83 20.39
CA ILE A 163 -6.01 12.29 21.43
C ILE A 163 -5.34 12.36 22.82
N ALA A 164 -4.05 12.02 22.92
CA ALA A 164 -3.31 12.16 24.18
C ALA A 164 -3.28 13.61 24.67
N THR A 165 -3.15 14.57 23.75
CA THR A 165 -3.17 16.00 24.08
C THR A 165 -4.53 16.43 24.64
N HIS A 166 -5.64 16.02 23.99
CA HIS A 166 -7.00 16.26 24.50
C HIS A 166 -7.22 15.62 25.87
N LYS A 167 -6.71 14.41 26.09
CA LYS A 167 -6.80 13.76 27.40
C LYS A 167 -6.06 14.53 28.49
N LYS A 168 -4.86 15.04 28.20
CA LYS A 168 -4.08 15.87 29.13
C LYS A 168 -4.80 17.17 29.48
N GLN A 169 -5.61 17.70 28.57
CA GLN A 169 -6.48 18.87 28.79
C GLN A 169 -7.76 18.54 29.57
N GLY A 170 -7.95 17.29 30.00
CA GLY A 170 -9.12 16.85 30.78
C GLY A 170 -10.34 16.49 29.94
N LEU A 171 -10.23 16.43 28.60
CA LEU A 171 -11.35 16.08 27.72
C LEU A 171 -11.68 14.57 27.79
N ASP A 172 -12.95 14.23 27.59
CA ASP A 172 -13.37 12.84 27.38
C ASP A 172 -13.03 12.39 25.96
N ILE A 173 -12.04 11.52 25.86
CA ILE A 173 -11.51 10.99 24.60
C ILE A 173 -12.24 9.74 24.10
N SER A 174 -13.29 9.27 24.79
CA SER A 174 -13.90 7.96 24.51
C SER A 174 -14.38 7.82 23.07
N LYS A 175 -15.02 8.86 22.53
CA LYS A 175 -15.48 8.90 21.12
C LYS A 175 -14.33 9.06 20.13
N GLU A 176 -13.26 9.75 20.52
CA GLU A 176 -12.09 9.94 19.65
C GLU A 176 -11.32 8.64 19.48
N ILE A 177 -11.15 7.85 20.55
CA ILE A 177 -10.53 6.51 20.44
C ILE A 177 -11.36 5.62 19.53
N GLU A 178 -12.69 5.63 19.66
CA GLU A 178 -13.57 4.82 18.79
C GLU A 178 -13.39 5.20 17.31
N LYS A 179 -13.40 6.50 17.01
CA LYS A 179 -13.13 7.00 15.66
C LYS A 179 -11.72 6.64 15.18
N HIS A 180 -10.74 6.65 16.07
CA HIS A 180 -9.36 6.27 15.77
C HIS A 180 -9.26 4.79 15.38
N VAL A 181 -9.85 3.88 16.18
CA VAL A 181 -9.96 2.45 15.85
C VAL A 181 -10.60 2.27 14.47
N GLN A 182 -11.68 3.01 14.18
CA GLN A 182 -12.37 2.95 12.90
C GLN A 182 -11.53 3.43 11.71
N ASN A 183 -10.67 4.42 11.93
CA ASN A 183 -9.80 4.97 10.89
C ASN A 183 -8.56 4.11 10.66
N PHE A 184 -8.04 3.47 11.70
CA PHE A 184 -6.76 2.77 11.70
C PHE A 184 -6.88 1.28 12.01
N HIS A 185 -8.05 0.65 11.75
CA HIS A 185 -8.35 -0.77 11.94
C HIS A 185 -7.18 -1.69 11.57
N TRP A 186 -6.33 -1.99 12.54
CA TRP A 186 -5.11 -2.75 12.34
C TRP A 186 -5.29 -4.15 12.88
N TYR A 187 -4.72 -5.08 12.13
CA TYR A 187 -4.48 -6.41 12.63
C TYR A 187 -2.98 -6.54 12.86
N LYS A 188 -2.58 -6.92 14.06
CA LYS A 188 -1.21 -7.38 14.30
C LYS A 188 -1.12 -8.81 13.81
N ASN A 189 -0.44 -8.98 12.68
CA ASN A 189 -0.14 -10.28 12.11
C ASN A 189 1.34 -10.62 12.40
N ASN A 190 1.58 -11.70 13.15
CA ASN A 190 2.92 -12.22 13.39
C ASN A 190 3.15 -13.56 12.66
N TRP A 191 2.49 -13.74 11.51
CA TRP A 191 2.45 -14.93 10.66
C TRP A 191 1.75 -16.15 11.27
N ALA A 192 1.82 -16.34 12.59
CA ALA A 192 1.13 -17.42 13.31
C ALA A 192 -0.28 -17.02 13.77
N TYR A 193 -0.49 -15.75 14.13
CA TYR A 193 -1.72 -15.25 14.69
C TYR A 193 -2.07 -13.86 14.15
N VAL A 194 -3.37 -13.60 14.07
CA VAL A 194 -3.93 -12.31 13.64
C VAL A 194 -4.79 -11.80 14.79
N TYR A 195 -4.34 -10.72 15.43
CA TYR A 195 -5.08 -10.05 16.50
C TYR A 195 -5.59 -8.70 16.03
N GLU A 196 -6.86 -8.40 16.26
CA GLU A 196 -7.39 -7.06 16.07
C GLU A 196 -6.82 -6.11 17.14
N LEU A 197 -6.38 -4.94 16.71
CA LEU A 197 -5.95 -3.87 17.60
C LEU A 197 -7.18 -3.07 18.01
N ASP A 198 -7.75 -3.44 19.16
CA ASP A 198 -9.01 -2.91 19.66
C ASP A 198 -8.86 -1.58 20.42
N ARG A 199 -9.98 -1.09 20.96
CA ARG A 199 -10.03 0.12 21.80
C ARG A 199 -9.07 0.05 22.98
N ASN A 200 -8.92 -1.11 23.63
CA ASN A 200 -8.07 -1.27 24.80
C ASN A 200 -6.59 -1.15 24.44
N TYR A 201 -6.20 -1.72 23.30
CA TYR A 201 -4.86 -1.58 22.76
C TYR A 201 -4.49 -0.10 22.55
N PHE A 202 -5.32 0.67 21.84
CA PHE A 202 -5.04 2.08 21.58
C PHE A 202 -5.11 2.93 22.85
N ALA A 203 -6.04 2.64 23.77
CA ALA A 203 -6.10 3.32 25.07
C ALA A 203 -4.80 3.13 25.88
N LYS A 204 -4.20 1.94 25.83
CA LYS A 204 -2.90 1.66 26.45
C LYS A 204 -1.79 2.49 25.81
N LEU A 205 -1.72 2.53 24.49
CA LEU A 205 -0.70 3.33 23.78
C LEU A 205 -0.84 4.83 24.07
N ILE A 206 -2.06 5.36 24.10
CA ILE A 206 -2.32 6.76 24.47
C ILE A 206 -1.83 7.04 25.90
N LYS A 207 -2.07 6.11 26.83
CA LYS A 207 -1.56 6.22 28.22
C LYS A 207 -0.04 6.20 28.27
N GLU A 208 0.62 5.44 27.39
CA GLU A 208 2.08 5.43 27.27
C GLU A 208 2.61 6.74 26.68
N ASP A 209 1.98 7.27 25.64
CA ASP A 209 2.37 8.55 25.04
C ASP A 209 2.18 9.74 25.98
N LEU A 210 1.20 9.68 26.89
CA LEU A 210 1.01 10.69 27.93
C LEU A 210 2.21 10.82 28.88
N LYS A 211 3.01 9.75 29.08
CA LYS A 211 4.16 9.76 29.99
C LYS A 211 5.27 10.71 29.52
N ASP A 212 5.43 10.87 28.20
CA ASP A 212 6.42 11.76 27.59
C ASP A 212 5.82 12.56 26.42
N LEU A 213 4.66 13.17 26.68
CA LEU A 213 3.93 13.91 25.65
C LEU A 213 4.75 15.03 24.98
N PRO A 214 5.61 15.81 25.68
CA PRO A 214 6.42 16.84 25.04
C PRO A 214 7.35 16.30 23.94
N THR A 215 8.01 15.16 24.19
CA THR A 215 8.85 14.51 23.18
C THR A 215 8.01 14.00 22.01
N ARG A 216 6.87 13.36 22.29
CA ARG A 216 5.95 12.89 21.23
C ARG A 216 5.43 14.02 20.35
N GLN A 217 5.08 15.17 20.94
CA GLN A 217 4.66 16.35 20.19
C GLN A 217 5.79 16.92 19.32
N LYS A 218 7.06 16.83 19.76
CA LYS A 218 8.22 17.19 18.95
C LYS A 218 8.38 16.24 17.76
N GLU A 219 8.20 14.93 17.95
CA GLU A 219 8.22 13.92 16.88
C GLU A 219 7.13 14.20 15.83
N VAL A 220 5.91 14.54 16.27
CA VAL A 220 4.80 14.95 15.37
C VAL A 220 5.20 16.16 14.51
N LYS A 221 5.72 17.22 15.15
CA LYS A 221 6.17 18.42 14.44
C LYS A 221 7.29 18.09 13.44
N GLN A 222 8.23 17.23 13.80
CA GLN A 222 9.29 16.78 12.90
C GLN A 222 8.75 16.02 11.69
N ALA A 223 7.80 15.09 11.89
CA ALA A 223 7.18 14.34 10.81
C ALA A 223 6.40 15.24 9.85
N GLN A 224 5.63 16.20 10.37
CA GLN A 224 4.88 17.18 9.56
C GLN A 224 5.83 18.11 8.79
N ASN A 225 6.87 18.63 9.45
CA ASN A 225 7.87 19.50 8.83
C ASN A 225 8.69 18.77 7.76
N LEU A 226 8.99 17.49 7.95
CA LEU A 226 9.71 16.68 6.97
C LEU A 226 8.95 16.67 5.63
N ILE A 227 7.64 16.47 5.67
CA ILE A 227 6.79 16.42 4.48
C ILE A 227 6.63 17.80 3.84
N GLY A 228 6.39 18.83 4.66
CA GLY A 228 6.30 20.21 4.16
C GLY A 228 7.57 20.65 3.43
N ASN A 229 8.74 20.22 3.93
CA ASN A 229 10.02 20.52 3.31
C ASN A 229 10.41 19.58 2.17
N LEU A 230 9.83 18.38 2.10
CA LEU A 230 10.20 17.36 1.12
C LEU A 230 9.98 17.85 -0.31
N GLN A 231 8.82 18.48 -0.59
CA GLN A 231 8.51 19.03 -1.92
C GLN A 231 9.53 20.09 -2.34
N LYS A 232 9.90 21.00 -1.43
CA LYS A 232 10.90 22.05 -1.68
C LYS A 232 12.26 21.44 -1.98
N LYS A 233 12.70 20.45 -1.18
CA LYS A 233 13.96 19.74 -1.41
C LYS A 233 13.96 19.01 -2.77
N LYS A 234 12.88 18.31 -3.12
CA LYS A 234 12.74 17.67 -4.45
C LYS A 234 12.81 18.68 -5.58
N ASN A 235 12.11 19.82 -5.47
CA ASN A 235 12.15 20.89 -6.46
C ASN A 235 13.56 21.47 -6.65
N ASN A 236 14.33 21.61 -5.57
CA ASN A 236 15.72 22.05 -5.65
C ASN A 236 16.59 21.05 -6.42
N VAL A 237 16.44 19.74 -6.15
CA VAL A 237 17.16 18.68 -6.90
C VAL A 237 16.73 18.68 -8.37
N TYR A 238 15.43 18.84 -8.65
CA TYR A 238 14.92 18.95 -10.01
C TYR A 238 15.51 20.13 -10.79
N ALA A 239 15.65 21.29 -10.15
CA ALA A 239 16.24 22.49 -10.75
C ALA A 239 17.75 22.33 -10.95
N LYS A 240 18.47 21.90 -9.91
CA LYS A 240 19.94 21.68 -9.93
C LYS A 240 20.38 20.80 -11.09
N HIS A 241 19.69 19.68 -11.30
CA HIS A 241 20.05 18.68 -12.31
C HIS A 241 19.27 18.82 -13.63
N LYS A 242 18.46 19.88 -13.78
CA LYS A 242 17.61 20.12 -14.96
C LYS A 242 16.80 18.87 -15.36
N ILE A 243 16.19 18.20 -14.38
CA ILE A 243 15.54 16.91 -14.57
C ILE A 243 14.37 17.05 -15.57
N PRO A 244 14.36 16.27 -16.68
CA PRO A 244 13.33 16.36 -17.70
C PRO A 244 11.98 15.82 -17.19
N ARG A 245 10.89 16.22 -17.85
CA ARG A 245 9.52 15.84 -17.48
C ARG A 245 9.33 14.33 -17.37
N GLU A 246 9.87 13.56 -18.31
CA GLU A 246 9.76 12.09 -18.29
C GLU A 246 10.33 11.49 -17.00
N LEU A 247 11.52 11.93 -16.61
CA LEU A 247 12.18 11.42 -15.41
C LEU A 247 11.51 11.92 -14.11
N LYS A 248 10.99 13.16 -14.09
CA LYS A 248 10.12 13.65 -13.00
C LYS A 248 8.87 12.78 -12.83
N ASN A 249 8.25 12.36 -13.93
CA ASN A 249 7.07 11.50 -13.90
C ASN A 249 7.40 10.09 -13.35
N LEU A 250 8.60 9.57 -13.63
CA LEU A 250 9.06 8.31 -13.05
C LEU A 250 9.35 8.43 -11.56
N PHE A 251 10.09 9.45 -11.12
CA PHE A 251 10.29 9.67 -9.68
C PHE A 251 8.97 9.80 -8.93
N TYR A 252 8.00 10.49 -9.55
CA TYR A 252 6.64 10.54 -9.01
C TYR A 252 6.03 9.15 -8.88
N MET A 253 6.04 8.31 -9.93
CA MET A 253 5.49 6.95 -9.84
C MET A 253 6.15 6.10 -8.77
N PHE A 254 7.48 6.04 -8.71
CA PHE A 254 8.17 5.26 -7.68
C PHE A 254 7.84 5.76 -6.27
N SER A 255 7.75 7.08 -6.06
CA SER A 255 7.33 7.66 -4.78
C SER A 255 5.87 7.38 -4.39
N ARG A 256 5.08 6.80 -5.30
CA ARG A 256 3.70 6.36 -5.04
C ARG A 256 3.57 4.87 -4.78
N MET A 257 4.63 4.10 -5.06
CA MET A 257 4.71 2.65 -4.85
C MET A 257 5.44 2.29 -3.55
N THR A 258 6.24 3.21 -3.00
CA THR A 258 6.84 3.15 -1.66
C THR A 258 5.89 3.64 -0.58
#